data_AF-A0A6V8DV28-F1
#
_entry.id   AF-A0A6V8DV28-F1
#
_cell.length_a   1.000
_cell.length_b   1.000
_cell.length_c   1.000
_cell.angle_alpha   90.00
_cell.angle_beta   90.00
_cell.angle_gamma   90.00
#
_symmetry.space_group_name_H-M   'P 1'
#
loop_
_entity.id
_entity.type
_entity.pdbx_description
1 polymer ?
#
loop_
_entity_poly.entity_id
_entity_poly.type
_entity_poly.pdbx_seq_one_letter_code
_entity_poly.pdbx_strand_id
1 'polypeptide(L)' 'MSRRAVLSAMMASLVLMMSLGPVSSGQIGILPSVVITCDDPGPVEVWPGATRTTIVYCTLENPNVYSESVEIGTESE' A
#
# COMPACT_ATOMS: atom_id res chain seq x y z
N MET A 1 25.88 -37.64 27.88
CA MET A 1 25.85 -36.46 26.97
C MET A 1 26.42 -35.27 27.73
N SER A 2 27.49 -34.64 27.23
CA SER A 2 28.19 -33.55 27.93
C SER A 2 27.31 -32.30 28.04
N ARG A 3 27.22 -31.68 29.22
CA ARG A 3 26.46 -30.41 29.44
C ARG A 3 26.85 -29.33 28.41
N ARG A 4 28.11 -29.30 27.99
CA ARG A 4 28.61 -28.37 26.96
C ARG A 4 28.02 -28.63 25.58
N ALA A 5 27.82 -29.90 25.22
CA ALA A 5 27.20 -30.29 23.95
C ALA A 5 25.71 -29.92 23.90
N VAL A 6 25.01 -30.05 25.03
CA VAL A 6 23.59 -29.66 25.14
C VAL A 6 23.41 -28.15 25.00
N LEU A 7 24.27 -27.36 25.66
CA LEU A 7 24.25 -25.90 25.56
C LEU A 7 24.57 -25.42 24.14
N SER A 8 25.54 -26.06 23.48
CA SER A 8 25.90 -25.75 22.09
C SER A 8 24.77 -26.08 21.12
N ALA A 9 24.07 -27.19 21.32
CA ALA A 9 22.94 -27.59 20.47
C ALA A 9 21.73 -26.65 20.63
N MET A 10 21.44 -26.21 21.85
CA MET A 10 20.39 -25.22 22.15
C MET A 10 20.69 -23.85 21.52
N MET A 11 21.94 -23.38 21.59
CA MET A 11 22.33 -22.12 20.93
C MET A 11 22.19 -22.22 19.41
N ALA A 12 22.60 -23.35 18.82
CA ALA A 12 22.48 -23.57 17.38
C ALA A 12 21.01 -23.61 16.92
N SER A 13 20.11 -24.24 17.69
CA SER A 13 18.69 -24.27 17.35
C SER A 13 18.03 -22.89 17.47
N LEU A 14 18.42 -22.09 18.47
CA LEU A 14 17.89 -20.73 18.64
C LEU A 14 18.26 -19.82 17.45
N VAL A 15 19.52 -19.87 17.00
CA VAL A 15 19.98 -19.11 15.84
C VAL A 15 19.25 -19.53 14.56
N LEU A 16 19.05 -20.84 14.38
CA LEU A 16 18.31 -21.36 13.23
C LEU A 16 16.86 -20.88 13.22
N MET A 17 16.18 -20.88 14.36
CA MET A 17 14.80 -20.37 14.49
C MET A 17 14.69 -18.88 14.18
N MET A 18 15.67 -18.06 14.60
CA MET A 18 15.69 -16.63 14.28
C MET A 18 15.95 -16.35 12.79
N SER A 19 16.68 -17.23 12.10
CA SER A 19 16.95 -17.10 10.66
C SER A 19 15.77 -17.49 9.75
N LEU A 20 14.79 -18.22 10.29
CA LEU A 20 13.57 -18.65 9.59
C LEU A 20 12.37 -17.75 9.86
N GLY A 21 12.55 -16.70 10.67
CA GLY A 21 11.51 -15.71 10.91
C GLY A 21 11.17 -14.96 9.62
N PRO A 22 9.88 -14.73 9.31
CA PRO A 22 9.52 -13.90 8.18
C PRO A 22 10.16 -12.52 8.36
N VAL A 23 10.91 -12.06 7.37
CA VAL A 23 11.26 -10.65 7.28
C VAL A 23 9.95 -9.89 7.15
N SER A 24 9.51 -9.27 8.24
CA SER A 24 8.36 -8.38 8.20
C SER A 24 8.79 -7.15 7.39
N SER A 25 8.58 -7.20 6.08
CA SER A 25 8.80 -6.07 5.17
C SER A 25 7.77 -4.94 5.39
N GLY A 26 6.99 -4.99 6.46
CA GLY A 26 5.79 -4.19 6.66
C GLY A 26 5.98 -2.82 7.34
N GLN A 27 7.21 -2.31 7.51
CA GLN A 27 7.41 -1.12 8.37
C GLN A 27 8.48 -0.13 7.89
N ILE A 28 8.43 0.31 6.63
CA ILE A 28 9.22 1.49 6.17
C ILE A 28 8.32 2.64 5.64
N GLY A 29 6.99 2.50 5.64
CA GLY A 29 6.07 3.59 5.23
C GLY A 29 4.85 3.69 6.13
N ILE A 30 4.94 4.46 7.21
CA ILE A 30 3.82 4.72 8.14
C ILE A 30 2.95 5.87 7.60
N LEU A 31 2.52 5.78 6.35
CA LEU A 31 1.41 6.57 5.84
C LEU A 31 0.45 5.61 5.14
N PRO A 32 -0.87 5.65 5.42
CA PRO A 32 -1.83 4.99 4.54
C PRO A 32 -1.61 5.55 3.13
N SER A 33 -1.12 4.70 2.22
CA SER A 33 -0.85 5.11 0.84
C SER A 33 -1.99 4.63 -0.04
N VAL A 34 -3.11 5.35 0.02
CA VAL A 34 -4.15 5.17 -1.00
C VAL A 34 -3.73 5.88 -2.27
N VAL A 35 -3.74 5.18 -3.39
CA VAL A 35 -3.33 5.72 -4.68
C VAL A 35 -4.58 5.97 -5.51
N ILE A 36 -4.77 7.22 -5.93
CA ILE A 36 -5.81 7.61 -6.89
C ILE A 36 -5.16 8.00 -8.21
N THR A 37 -5.57 7.32 -9.28
CA THR A 37 -5.13 7.63 -10.64
C THR A 37 -6.35 7.96 -11.47
N CYS A 38 -6.36 9.14 -12.08
CA CYS A 38 -7.46 9.59 -12.93
C CYS A 38 -7.02 9.66 -14.39
N ASP A 39 -7.92 9.26 -15.28
CA ASP A 39 -7.73 9.37 -16.71
C ASP A 39 -7.89 10.84 -17.14
N ASP A 40 -7.11 11.27 -18.12
CA ASP A 40 -7.31 12.58 -18.76
C ASP A 40 -8.54 12.49 -19.69
N PRO A 41 -9.65 13.17 -19.38
CA PRO A 41 -10.75 13.26 -20.33
C PRO A 41 -10.29 14.23 -21.40
N GLY A 42 -9.93 13.71 -22.57
CA GLY A 42 -9.51 14.53 -23.70
C GLY A 42 -10.46 15.71 -24.01
N PRO A 43 -10.05 16.64 -24.88
CA PRO A 43 -10.76 17.90 -25.08
C PRO A 43 -12.23 17.69 -25.44
N VAL A 44 -13.11 18.36 -24.69
CA VAL A 44 -14.55 18.42 -25.01
C VAL A 44 -14.78 19.60 -25.94
N GLU A 45 -15.06 19.31 -27.20
CA GLU A 45 -15.47 20.29 -28.22
C GLU A 45 -16.76 20.99 -27.77
N VAL A 46 -16.76 22.32 -27.77
CA VAL A 46 -17.91 23.13 -27.36
C VAL A 46 -18.15 24.29 -28.33
N TRP A 47 -19.40 24.71 -28.41
CA TRP A 47 -19.86 25.81 -29.24
C TRP A 47 -20.45 26.93 -28.35
N PRO A 48 -20.59 28.17 -28.86
CA PRO A 48 -21.18 29.26 -28.09
C PRO A 48 -22.57 28.89 -27.55
N GLY A 49 -22.73 28.96 -26.23
CA GLY A 49 -23.97 28.60 -25.52
C GLY A 49 -24.12 27.13 -25.12
N ALA A 50 -23.14 26.27 -25.42
CA ALA A 50 -23.16 24.88 -24.99
C ALA A 50 -22.63 24.70 -23.56
N THR A 51 -23.29 23.86 -22.77
CA THR A 51 -22.78 23.41 -21.47
C THR A 51 -21.71 22.34 -21.67
N ARG A 52 -20.53 22.53 -21.07
CA ARG A 52 -19.44 21.55 -21.10
C ARG A 52 -19.55 20.61 -19.90
N THR A 53 -19.77 19.33 -20.17
CA THR A 53 -19.74 18.27 -19.14
C THR A 53 -18.77 17.20 -19.59
N THR A 54 -17.94 16.71 -18.66
CA THR A 54 -17.07 15.56 -18.90
C THR A 54 -17.12 14.61 -17.71
N ILE A 55 -16.77 13.35 -17.95
CA ILE A 55 -16.65 12.32 -16.91
C ILE A 55 -15.17 11.97 -16.81
N VAL A 56 -14.61 12.14 -15.61
CA VAL A 56 -13.26 11.67 -15.28
C VAL A 56 -13.41 10.31 -14.61
N TYR A 57 -12.79 9.29 -15.18
CA TYR A 57 -12.70 7.97 -14.54
C TYR A 57 -11.44 7.93 -13.68
N CYS A 58 -11.58 7.51 -12.43
CA CYS A 58 -10.45 7.31 -11.53
C CYS A 58 -10.48 5.90 -10.95
N THR A 59 -9.29 5.32 -10.76
CA THR A 59 -9.09 4.05 -10.07
C THR A 59 -8.49 4.35 -8.70
N LEU A 60 -9.05 3.73 -7.66
CA LEU A 60 -8.59 3.83 -6.27
C LEU A 60 -8.02 2.47 -5.84
N GLU A 61 -6.75 2.44 -5.48
CA GLU A 61 -6.07 1.22 -5.02
C GLU A 61 -5.60 1.37 -3.57
N ASN A 62 -5.86 0.33 -2.78
CA ASN A 62 -5.31 0.17 -1.44
C ASN A 62 -4.22 -0.92 -1.48
N PRO A 63 -2.92 -0.55 -1.51
CA PRO A 63 -1.81 -1.51 -1.50
C PRO A 63 -1.58 -2.11 -0.10
N ASN A 64 -2.30 -1.66 0.92
CA ASN A 64 -2.16 -2.14 2.29
C ASN A 64 -2.99 -3.41 2.53
N VAL A 65 -2.53 -4.25 3.46
CA VAL A 65 -3.26 -5.44 3.93
C VAL A 65 -4.40 -5.09 4.90
N TYR A 66 -4.43 -3.85 5.39
CA TYR A 66 -5.44 -3.34 6.29
C TYR A 66 -6.51 -2.55 5.54
N SER A 67 -7.74 -2.56 6.06
CA SER A 67 -8.83 -1.75 5.54
C SER A 67 -8.62 -0.26 5.86
N GLU A 68 -8.76 0.59 4.86
CA GLU A 68 -8.65 2.05 4.98
C GLU A 68 -9.97 2.72 4.56
N SER A 69 -10.30 3.85 5.18
CA SER A 69 -11.46 4.68 4.81
C SER A 69 -11.01 5.92 4.04
N VAL A 70 -11.59 6.17 2.87
CA VAL A 70 -11.24 7.30 1.99
C VAL A 70 -12.46 8.18 1.77
N GLU A 71 -12.31 9.49 1.97
CA GLU A 71 -13.31 10.50 1.66
C GLU A 71 -12.84 11.32 0.45
N ILE A 72 -13.66 11.38 -0.59
CA ILE A 72 -13.35 12.07 -1.84
C ILE A 72 -14.09 13.40 -1.86
N GLY A 73 -13.35 14.50 -1.76
CA GLY A 73 -13.86 15.85 -1.92
C GLY A 73 -13.69 16.37 -3.35
N THR A 74 -14.53 17.33 -3.73
CA THR A 74 -14.33 18.13 -4.95
C THR A 74 -14.06 19.57 -4.53
N GLU A 75 -12.89 20.10 -4.88
CA GLU A 75 -12.56 21.50 -4.67
C GLU A 75 -12.83 22.26 -5.96
N SER A 76 -13.50 23.42 -5.85
CA SER A 76 -13.71 24.34 -6.97
C SER A 76 -12.96 25.63 -6.64
N GLU A 77 -12.03 26.04 -7.51
CA GLU A 77 -11.39 27.36 -7.45
C GLU A 77 -12.32 28.49 -7.88
#